data_AF-A0A3N0DCA8-F1
#
_entry.id   AF-A0A3N0DCA8-F1
#
_cell.length_a   1.000
_cell.length_b   1.000
_cell.length_c   1.000
_cell.angle_alpha   90.00
_cell.angle_beta   90.00
_cell.angle_gamma   90.00
#
_symmetry.space_group_name_H-M   'P 1'
#
loop_
_entity.id
_entity.type
_entity.pdbx_description
1 polymer ?
#
loop_
_entity_poly.entity_id
_entity_poly.type
_entity_poly.pdbx_seq_one_letter_code
_entity_poly.pdbx_strand_id
1 'polypeptide(L)'
;MCRRAHTFASPVYPCACGAPLAPPLLQGAPAEPIRHRTWTDDWVTVRCTACGRQDQWPQPELGCPCGTVLRIPVRPVTAMPETSAGAAAHHRTTTTAAGADGSFAASGTGAAGGPGTTGSASFGQQDAGPADPVAAPEEALLPYGSDGPEEDYPFSAPPPAVSRPAFRPVPIRAARDAVTAAARYLRWLGFQEVVQPEERTASGIDLRALGLVAQVDPTTRPVTLRAVECLWLSGLSSSARSVLFSLAGYSADARARADGLGVPLFVMDLTGAAEPVNGPAKDLASSGA
;
A
#
# COMPACT_ATOMS: atom_id res chain seq x y z
N MET A 1 -7.16 -38.37 3.72
CA MET A 1 -7.29 -37.47 4.88
C MET A 1 -7.20 -38.27 6.17
N CYS A 2 -6.45 -37.80 7.16
CA CYS A 2 -6.13 -38.54 8.38
C CYS A 2 -7.22 -38.54 9.48
N ARG A 3 -8.38 -37.90 9.25
CA ARG A 3 -9.57 -37.85 10.15
C ARG A 3 -9.31 -37.45 11.61
N ARG A 4 -8.18 -36.79 11.91
CA ARG A 4 -7.88 -36.26 13.24
C ARG A 4 -8.81 -35.10 13.57
N ALA A 5 -9.25 -35.05 14.83
CA ALA A 5 -9.98 -33.91 15.36
C ALA A 5 -9.00 -32.78 15.67
N HIS A 6 -9.42 -31.55 15.38
CA HIS A 6 -8.66 -30.34 15.65
C HIS A 6 -9.58 -29.31 16.29
N THR A 7 -9.05 -28.55 17.24
CA THR A 7 -9.70 -27.37 17.78
C THR A 7 -9.20 -26.15 17.01
N PHE A 8 -10.12 -25.33 16.51
CA PHE A 8 -9.81 -24.11 15.77
C PHE A 8 -10.50 -22.92 16.44
N ALA A 9 -9.74 -21.86 16.69
CA ALA A 9 -10.27 -20.57 17.14
C ALA A 9 -10.02 -19.53 16.04
N SER A 10 -11.05 -18.75 15.71
CA SER A 10 -10.90 -17.73 14.67
C SER A 10 -9.90 -16.66 15.12
N PRO A 11 -8.96 -16.23 14.25
CA PRO A 11 -8.07 -15.13 14.56
C PRO A 11 -8.86 -13.83 14.71
N VAL A 12 -8.40 -12.96 15.62
CA VAL A 12 -9.01 -11.66 15.94
C VAL A 12 -8.03 -10.56 15.55
N TYR A 13 -8.48 -9.60 14.75
CA TYR A 13 -7.69 -8.44 14.33
C TYR A 13 -8.48 -7.14 14.54
N PRO A 14 -7.81 -5.99 14.77
CA PRO A 14 -8.50 -4.72 14.92
C PRO A 14 -9.10 -4.25 13.59
N CYS A 15 -10.38 -3.87 13.61
CA CYS A 15 -11.00 -3.10 12.53
C CYS A 15 -10.38 -1.69 12.47
N ALA A 16 -10.53 -0.98 11.35
CA ALA A 16 -10.13 0.42 11.22
C ALA A 16 -10.76 1.35 12.28
N CYS A 17 -11.91 0.97 12.87
CA CYS A 17 -12.52 1.70 13.99
C CYS A 17 -11.95 1.33 15.38
N GLY A 18 -10.99 0.40 15.46
CA GLY A 18 -10.38 -0.10 16.71
C GLY A 18 -11.10 -1.29 17.35
N ALA A 19 -12.30 -1.65 16.90
CA ALA A 19 -13.02 -2.79 17.46
C ALA A 19 -12.37 -4.14 17.07
N PRO A 20 -12.23 -5.12 17.99
CA PRO A 20 -11.74 -6.45 17.65
C PRO A 20 -12.75 -7.17 16.74
N LEU A 21 -12.27 -7.70 15.62
CA LEU A 21 -13.11 -8.41 14.66
C LEU A 21 -12.50 -9.78 14.30
N ALA A 22 -13.34 -10.80 14.33
CA ALA A 22 -13.02 -12.15 13.87
C ALA A 22 -13.96 -12.56 12.72
N PRO A 23 -13.47 -13.23 11.68
CA PRO A 23 -14.32 -13.84 10.66
C PRO A 23 -15.39 -14.76 11.28
N PRO A 24 -16.69 -14.58 10.95
CA PRO A 24 -17.75 -15.38 11.52
C PRO A 24 -17.72 -16.79 10.93
N LEU A 25 -17.24 -17.78 11.67
CA LEU A 25 -17.18 -19.17 11.18
C LEU A 25 -18.58 -19.75 10.93
N LEU A 26 -18.73 -20.49 9.83
CA LEU A 26 -19.93 -21.26 9.52
C LEU A 26 -19.88 -22.60 10.25
N GLN A 27 -20.46 -22.64 11.45
CA GLN A 27 -20.52 -23.83 12.29
C GLN A 27 -21.25 -24.98 11.58
N GLY A 28 -20.69 -26.19 11.67
CA GLY A 28 -21.27 -27.41 11.08
C GLY A 28 -21.01 -27.61 9.58
N ALA A 29 -20.47 -26.60 8.88
CA ALA A 29 -20.04 -26.78 7.49
C ALA A 29 -18.69 -27.52 7.43
N PRO A 30 -18.49 -28.44 6.48
CA PRO A 30 -17.25 -29.19 6.34
C PRO A 30 -16.11 -28.24 5.94
N ALA A 31 -14.96 -28.41 6.59
CA ALA A 31 -13.73 -27.74 6.17
C ALA A 31 -13.21 -28.34 4.86
N GLU A 32 -12.77 -27.49 3.95
CA GLU A 32 -12.38 -27.91 2.60
C GLU A 32 -10.86 -28.05 2.48
N PRO A 33 -10.32 -29.13 1.89
CA PRO A 33 -8.89 -29.23 1.65
C PRO A 33 -8.45 -28.22 0.59
N ILE A 34 -7.42 -27.44 0.93
CA ILE A 34 -6.77 -26.56 -0.03
C ILE A 34 -5.85 -27.41 -0.89
N ARG A 35 -6.26 -27.63 -2.15
CA ARG A 35 -5.43 -28.30 -3.17
C ARG A 35 -4.67 -27.31 -4.03
N HIS A 36 -5.25 -26.13 -4.24
CA HIS A 36 -4.71 -25.03 -5.01
C HIS A 36 -5.09 -23.72 -4.32
N ARG A 37 -4.12 -22.82 -4.14
CA ARG A 37 -4.39 -21.46 -3.69
C ARG A 37 -4.72 -20.59 -4.88
N THR A 38 -5.82 -19.87 -4.78
CA THR A 38 -6.15 -18.81 -5.73
C THR A 38 -6.38 -17.53 -4.94
N TRP A 39 -5.90 -16.42 -5.46
CA TRP A 39 -5.92 -15.12 -4.79
C TRP A 39 -7.33 -14.68 -4.31
N THR A 40 -8.38 -15.12 -5.01
CA THR A 40 -9.77 -14.83 -4.62
C THR A 40 -10.20 -15.61 -3.38
N ASP A 41 -9.61 -16.77 -3.14
CA ASP A 41 -10.01 -17.68 -2.06
C ASP A 41 -9.21 -17.47 -0.76
N ASP A 42 -8.23 -16.54 -0.76
CA ASP A 42 -7.39 -16.24 0.40
C ASP A 42 -7.98 -15.13 1.28
N TRP A 43 -9.06 -14.49 0.82
CA TRP A 43 -9.70 -13.36 1.49
C TRP A 43 -11.20 -13.57 1.67
N VAL A 44 -11.69 -13.19 2.84
CA VAL A 44 -13.12 -13.18 3.15
C VAL A 44 -13.57 -11.77 3.48
N THR A 45 -14.72 -11.36 2.96
CA THR A 45 -15.35 -10.12 3.40
C THR A 45 -15.96 -10.32 4.77
N VAL A 46 -15.62 -9.47 5.74
CA VAL A 46 -16.21 -9.49 7.08
C VAL A 46 -16.80 -8.12 7.38
N ARG A 47 -17.98 -8.11 8.01
CA ARG A 47 -18.66 -6.89 8.45
C ARG A 47 -18.39 -6.64 9.92
N CYS A 48 -17.85 -5.47 10.24
CA CYS A 48 -17.70 -5.03 11.63
C CYS A 48 -19.08 -4.74 12.25
N THR A 49 -19.39 -5.34 13.40
CA THR A 49 -20.66 -5.08 14.12
C THR A 49 -20.67 -3.72 14.83
N ALA A 50 -19.50 -3.14 15.10
CA ALA A 50 -19.38 -1.84 15.77
C ALA A 50 -19.55 -0.65 14.80
N CYS A 51 -18.86 -0.66 13.65
CA CYS A 51 -18.91 0.45 12.68
C CYS A 51 -19.63 0.13 11.36
N GLY A 52 -20.04 -1.12 11.14
CA GLY A 52 -20.75 -1.55 9.93
C GLY A 52 -19.90 -1.70 8.68
N ARG A 53 -18.61 -1.31 8.70
CA ARG A 53 -17.69 -1.40 7.56
C ARG A 53 -17.49 -2.85 7.12
N GLN A 54 -17.41 -3.05 5.80
CA GLN A 54 -17.02 -4.32 5.18
C GLN A 54 -15.59 -4.17 4.65
N ASP A 55 -14.66 -4.94 5.17
CA ASP A 55 -13.29 -5.02 4.65
C ASP A 55 -12.91 -6.49 4.41
N GLN A 56 -11.70 -6.71 3.89
CA GLN A 56 -11.14 -8.02 3.61
C GLN A 56 -10.33 -8.52 4.82
N TRP A 57 -10.61 -9.74 5.27
CA TRP A 57 -9.85 -10.47 6.27
C TRP A 57 -9.22 -11.72 5.65
N PRO A 58 -8.08 -12.19 6.17
CA PRO A 58 -7.49 -13.46 5.73
C PRO A 58 -8.48 -14.62 5.92
N GLN A 59 -8.60 -15.47 4.90
CA GLN A 59 -9.39 -16.70 4.97
C GLN A 59 -8.82 -17.59 6.10
N PRO A 60 -9.65 -18.06 7.06
CA PRO A 60 -9.13 -18.87 8.15
C PRO A 60 -8.72 -20.27 7.67
N GLU A 61 -7.49 -20.67 7.98
CA GLU A 61 -6.90 -21.96 7.59
C GLU A 61 -6.40 -22.75 8.80
N LEU A 62 -6.47 -24.08 8.70
CA LEU A 62 -5.98 -25.02 9.71
C LEU A 62 -4.99 -26.00 9.07
N GLY A 63 -3.74 -25.95 9.52
CA GLY A 63 -2.73 -26.95 9.19
C GLY A 63 -2.92 -28.23 10.00
N CYS A 64 -3.03 -29.37 9.32
CA CYS A 64 -3.07 -30.68 9.95
C CYS A 64 -1.66 -31.30 9.95
N PRO A 65 -1.20 -31.97 11.04
CA PRO A 65 0.08 -32.67 11.09
C PRO A 65 0.29 -33.76 10.03
N CYS A 66 -0.77 -34.21 9.34
CA CYS A 66 -0.63 -35.10 8.19
C CYS A 66 -0.32 -34.39 6.86
N GLY A 67 -0.05 -33.08 6.89
CA GLY A 67 0.37 -32.27 5.74
C GLY A 67 -0.79 -31.65 4.94
N THR A 68 -2.04 -31.88 5.32
CA THR A 68 -3.20 -31.24 4.68
C THR A 68 -3.48 -29.89 5.32
N VAL A 69 -3.73 -28.86 4.51
CA VAL A 69 -4.27 -27.58 4.97
C VAL A 69 -5.77 -27.53 4.66
N LEU A 70 -6.56 -27.15 5.67
CA LEU A 70 -8.01 -27.07 5.59
C LEU A 70 -8.46 -25.61 5.63
N ARG A 71 -9.31 -25.21 4.70
CA ARG A 71 -10.03 -23.94 4.72
C ARG A 71 -11.24 -24.05 5.64
N ILE A 72 -11.33 -23.17 6.62
CA ILE A 72 -12.45 -23.13 7.56
C ILE A 72 -13.55 -22.24 6.96
N PRO A 73 -14.77 -22.75 6.74
CA PRO A 73 -15.84 -22.00 6.11
C PRO A 73 -16.28 -20.83 6.99
N VAL A 74 -16.45 -19.66 6.38
CA VAL A 74 -17.00 -18.46 7.02
C VAL A 74 -18.41 -18.20 6.53
N ARG A 75 -19.23 -17.59 7.38
CA ARG A 75 -20.56 -17.11 6.98
C ARG A 75 -20.36 -16.01 5.94
N PRO A 76 -20.93 -16.13 4.73
CA PRO A 76 -20.89 -15.06 3.77
C PRO A 76 -21.48 -13.79 4.38
N VAL A 77 -20.80 -12.66 4.22
CA VAL A 77 -21.45 -11.36 4.37
C VAL A 77 -22.42 -11.31 3.20
N THR A 78 -23.69 -11.57 3.49
CA THR A 78 -24.74 -11.67 2.48
C THR A 78 -24.63 -10.48 1.54
N ALA A 79 -24.25 -10.74 0.28
CA ALA A 79 -24.72 -9.91 -0.81
C ALA A 79 -26.24 -9.84 -0.63
N MET A 80 -26.80 -8.63 -0.73
CA MET A 80 -28.25 -8.44 -0.75
C MET A 80 -28.88 -9.58 -1.55
N PRO A 81 -29.93 -10.26 -1.04
CA PRO A 81 -30.65 -11.21 -1.86
C PRO A 81 -31.01 -10.45 -3.14
N GLU A 82 -30.53 -10.94 -4.28
CA GLU A 82 -30.98 -10.45 -5.57
C GLU A 82 -32.49 -10.57 -5.53
N THR A 83 -33.17 -9.42 -5.44
CA THR A 83 -34.60 -9.33 -5.59
C THR A 83 -34.89 -9.79 -7.00
N SER A 84 -35.16 -11.09 -7.13
CA SER A 84 -35.80 -11.67 -8.29
C SER A 84 -37.07 -10.87 -8.55
N ALA A 85 -37.01 -10.03 -9.58
CA ALA A 85 -38.15 -9.37 -10.18
C ALA A 85 -39.09 -10.46 -10.70
N GLY A 86 -40.10 -10.77 -9.90
CA GLY A 86 -41.22 -11.64 -10.23
C GLY A 86 -42.50 -10.88 -9.94
N ALA A 87 -43.28 -10.69 -10.99
CA ALA A 87 -44.44 -9.83 -11.09
C ALA A 87 -45.60 -10.10 -10.10
N ALA A 88 -46.50 -9.11 -10.09
CA ALA A 88 -47.92 -9.16 -9.75
C ALA A 88 -48.32 -8.70 -8.35
N ALA A 89 -48.83 -7.48 -8.28
CA ALA A 89 -50.28 -7.23 -8.17
C ALA A 89 -50.51 -5.86 -7.52
N HIS A 90 -50.91 -4.90 -8.36
CA HIS A 90 -51.60 -3.71 -7.89
C HIS A 90 -52.91 -4.11 -7.23
N HIS A 91 -53.05 -3.81 -5.94
CA HIS A 91 -54.35 -3.44 -5.38
C HIS A 91 -54.21 -2.13 -4.63
N ARG A 92 -54.65 -1.05 -5.28
CA ARG A 92 -55.22 0.11 -4.60
C ARG A 92 -56.51 -0.34 -3.94
N THR A 93 -56.70 -0.01 -2.66
CA THR A 93 -57.90 0.71 -2.18
C THR A 93 -57.56 1.53 -0.94
N THR A 94 -58.10 2.74 -0.96
CA THR A 94 -58.19 3.82 0.02
C THR A 94 -58.74 3.42 1.40
N THR A 95 -58.35 4.12 2.48
CA THR A 95 -59.27 4.68 3.50
C THR A 95 -58.59 5.80 4.30
N THR A 96 -59.41 6.78 4.63
CA THR A 96 -59.28 8.13 5.22
C THR A 96 -59.09 8.23 6.74
N ALA A 97 -58.68 9.44 7.18
CA ALA A 97 -58.99 10.14 8.45
C ALA A 97 -58.28 9.65 9.73
N ALA A 98 -57.96 10.45 10.76
CA ALA A 98 -57.96 11.89 11.04
C ALA A 98 -57.36 12.12 12.44
N GLY A 99 -56.87 13.34 12.72
CA GLY A 99 -56.71 13.96 14.06
C GLY A 99 -55.61 13.39 14.98
N ALA A 100 -55.01 14.12 15.91
CA ALA A 100 -55.15 15.50 16.33
C ALA A 100 -53.92 15.88 17.19
N ASP A 101 -53.57 17.16 17.15
CA ASP A 101 -53.18 18.05 18.24
C ASP A 101 -52.08 17.69 19.25
N GLY A 102 -51.15 18.64 19.41
CA GLY A 102 -50.22 18.70 20.53
C GLY A 102 -49.11 19.73 20.36
N SER A 103 -49.44 21.03 20.25
CA SER A 103 -48.48 22.12 20.52
C SER A 103 -48.53 22.51 22.00
N PHE A 104 -47.36 22.61 22.64
CA PHE A 104 -47.12 23.57 23.72
C PHE A 104 -45.79 24.29 23.48
N ALA A 105 -45.90 25.61 23.51
CA ALA A 105 -44.86 26.63 23.44
C ALA A 105 -44.03 26.66 24.75
N ALA A 106 -43.02 27.50 25.00
CA ALA A 106 -42.44 28.66 24.35
C ALA A 106 -41.06 28.95 24.99
N SER A 107 -40.25 29.76 24.30
CA SER A 107 -39.37 30.81 24.84
C SER A 107 -38.13 30.42 25.68
N GLY A 108 -36.95 31.01 25.47
CA GLY A 108 -36.59 32.11 24.60
C GLY A 108 -35.11 32.49 24.71
N THR A 109 -34.71 33.37 23.78
CA THR A 109 -33.76 34.50 23.88
C THR A 109 -32.33 34.28 24.41
N GLY A 110 -31.36 34.66 23.59
CA GLY A 110 -30.01 35.05 24.04
C GLY A 110 -29.02 35.17 22.89
N ALA A 111 -28.85 36.38 22.35
CA ALA A 111 -27.91 36.70 21.29
C ALA A 111 -26.55 37.18 21.84
N ALA A 112 -25.57 37.19 20.92
CA ALA A 112 -24.35 38.02 20.86
C ALA A 112 -23.14 37.62 21.73
N GLY A 113 -21.96 37.54 21.08
CA GLY A 113 -20.67 37.53 21.76
C GLY A 113 -19.48 36.95 20.98
N GLY A 114 -19.06 37.62 19.90
CA GLY A 114 -17.65 37.71 19.52
C GLY A 114 -17.28 39.20 19.40
N PRO A 115 -16.02 39.62 19.14
CA PRO A 115 -14.76 38.87 19.01
C PRO A 115 -13.64 39.47 19.92
N GLY A 116 -12.41 38.94 19.84
CA GLY A 116 -11.26 39.63 20.42
C GLY A 116 -9.94 38.88 20.35
N THR A 117 -9.21 39.01 19.23
CA THR A 117 -7.74 38.86 19.24
C THR A 117 -7.13 39.94 18.34
N THR A 118 -6.72 41.04 18.94
CA THR A 118 -5.77 42.00 18.37
C THR A 118 -4.43 41.83 19.09
N GLY A 119 -3.33 42.00 18.36
CA GLY A 119 -2.02 42.18 18.99
C GLY A 119 -0.84 41.64 18.19
N SER A 120 -0.51 42.32 17.10
CA SER A 120 0.84 42.30 16.54
C SER A 120 1.84 42.79 17.57
N ALA A 121 2.99 42.12 17.69
CA ALA A 121 4.21 42.70 18.21
C ALA A 121 5.34 42.40 17.22
N SER A 122 5.55 43.37 16.32
CA SER A 122 6.83 43.57 15.65
C SER A 122 7.90 43.85 16.69
N PHE A 123 9.02 43.13 16.62
CA PHE A 123 10.28 43.55 17.24
C PHE A 123 11.40 43.38 16.22
N GLY A 124 12.11 44.49 15.98
CA GLY A 124 13.56 44.48 15.78
C GLY A 124 14.07 44.10 14.40
N GLN A 125 14.00 45.06 13.48
CA GLN A 125 14.95 45.18 12.38
C GLN A 125 16.35 45.51 12.95
N GLN A 126 17.36 44.71 12.64
CA GLN A 126 18.77 45.10 12.66
C GLN A 126 19.38 44.71 11.32
N ASP A 127 19.39 45.69 10.42
CA ASP A 127 20.27 45.72 9.26
C ASP A 127 21.66 46.21 9.71
N ALA A 128 22.69 45.41 9.43
CA ALA A 128 24.07 45.87 9.26
C ALA A 128 24.81 44.84 8.38
N GLY A 129 24.94 45.12 7.08
CA GLY A 129 26.03 44.55 6.26
C GLY A 129 27.34 45.32 6.50
N PRO A 130 28.41 45.13 5.69
CA PRO A 130 28.58 44.18 4.60
C PRO A 130 29.75 43.19 4.82
N ALA A 131 29.77 42.16 3.98
CA ALA A 131 30.89 41.25 3.77
C ALA A 131 31.94 41.90 2.84
N ASP A 132 33.22 41.63 3.12
CA ASP A 132 34.34 41.44 2.17
C ASP A 132 35.65 41.24 2.95
N PRO A 133 36.74 40.70 2.37
CA PRO A 133 36.82 39.68 1.33
C PRO A 133 37.79 38.53 1.71
N VAL A 134 37.77 37.52 0.85
CA VAL A 134 38.73 36.42 0.73
C VAL A 134 40.16 36.94 0.60
N ALA A 135 41.08 36.40 1.39
CA ALA A 135 42.52 36.48 1.15
C ALA A 135 43.14 35.08 1.33
N ALA A 136 43.48 34.47 0.20
CA ALA A 136 44.42 33.37 0.12
C ALA A 136 45.86 33.85 0.41
N PRO A 137 46.73 32.97 0.91
CA PRO A 137 48.13 32.97 0.49
C PRO A 137 48.38 31.63 -0.24
N GLU A 138 48.58 31.67 -1.55
CA GLU A 138 49.87 31.85 -2.21
C GLU A 138 50.79 30.64 -2.07
N GLU A 139 51.16 30.14 -3.24
CA GLU A 139 51.93 28.96 -3.54
C GLU A 139 53.28 28.95 -2.81
N ALA A 140 53.53 27.86 -2.08
CA ALA A 140 54.88 27.43 -1.76
C ALA A 140 55.09 26.03 -2.34
N LEU A 141 55.55 26.02 -3.59
CA LEU A 141 56.18 24.88 -4.24
C LEU A 141 57.35 24.40 -3.39
N LEU A 142 57.29 23.19 -2.85
CA LEU A 142 58.48 22.36 -2.60
C LEU A 142 58.20 20.88 -2.91
N PRO A 143 59.19 20.16 -3.46
CA PRO A 143 58.99 18.90 -4.17
C PRO A 143 58.93 17.73 -3.20
N TYR A 144 57.89 16.90 -3.29
CA TYR A 144 57.88 15.60 -2.62
C TYR A 144 58.42 14.54 -3.59
N GLY A 145 59.65 14.09 -3.31
CA GLY A 145 60.28 12.97 -3.99
C GLY A 145 59.65 11.63 -3.61
N SER A 146 59.36 10.88 -4.67
CA SER A 146 59.48 9.44 -4.89
C SER A 146 59.32 8.39 -3.78
N ASP A 147 58.68 7.31 -4.23
CA ASP A 147 58.79 5.90 -3.83
C ASP A 147 57.89 5.40 -2.68
N GLY A 148 56.67 5.03 -3.07
CA GLY A 148 55.93 3.91 -2.47
C GLY A 148 55.59 2.91 -3.60
N PRO A 149 55.69 1.58 -3.36
CA PRO A 149 55.62 0.60 -4.43
C PRO A 149 54.21 0.50 -5.00
N GLU A 150 54.12 0.54 -6.33
CA GLU A 150 52.92 0.20 -7.10
C GLU A 150 52.51 -1.24 -6.78
N GLU A 151 51.56 -1.40 -5.86
CA GLU A 151 50.74 -2.59 -5.81
C GLU A 151 49.80 -2.52 -7.02
N ASP A 152 50.22 -3.22 -8.06
CA ASP A 152 49.53 -3.52 -9.31
C ASP A 152 48.23 -4.29 -9.00
N TYR A 153 47.21 -3.58 -8.52
CA TYR A 153 45.84 -4.06 -8.53
C TYR A 153 45.31 -3.85 -9.94
N PRO A 154 45.01 -4.92 -10.72
CA PRO A 154 44.28 -4.74 -11.96
C PRO A 154 42.93 -4.14 -11.58
N PHE A 155 42.77 -2.85 -11.85
CA PHE A 155 41.50 -2.15 -11.72
C PHE A 155 40.55 -2.86 -12.66
N SER A 156 39.79 -3.81 -12.11
CA SER A 156 38.81 -4.57 -12.85
C SER A 156 37.85 -3.55 -13.42
N ALA A 157 37.96 -3.32 -14.74
CA ALA A 157 37.10 -2.41 -15.45
C ALA A 157 35.64 -2.73 -15.08
N PRO A 158 34.81 -1.73 -14.79
CA PRO A 158 33.40 -1.96 -14.51
C PRO A 158 32.81 -2.77 -15.67
N PRO A 159 32.02 -3.82 -15.39
CA PRO A 159 31.44 -4.63 -16.45
C PRO A 159 30.69 -3.73 -17.42
N PRO A 160 30.75 -3.99 -18.74
CA PRO A 160 30.06 -3.18 -19.73
C PRO A 160 28.58 -3.12 -19.38
N ALA A 161 28.02 -1.90 -19.37
CA ALA A 161 26.60 -1.69 -19.17
C ALA A 161 25.84 -2.56 -20.17
N VAL A 162 25.20 -3.62 -19.66
CA VAL A 162 24.40 -4.53 -20.48
C VAL A 162 23.35 -3.67 -21.17
N SER A 163 23.44 -3.54 -22.49
CA SER A 163 22.48 -2.75 -23.26
C SER A 163 21.11 -3.37 -23.08
N ARG A 164 20.30 -2.74 -22.23
CA ARG A 164 19.01 -3.28 -21.83
C ARG A 164 18.09 -3.25 -23.06
N PRO A 165 17.46 -4.38 -23.43
CA PRO A 165 16.53 -4.41 -24.55
C PRO A 165 15.36 -3.44 -24.31
N ALA A 166 14.68 -2.97 -25.35
CA ALA A 166 13.50 -2.13 -25.14
C ALA A 166 12.42 -2.87 -24.33
N PHE A 167 11.82 -2.19 -23.35
CA PHE A 167 10.74 -2.75 -22.54
C PHE A 167 9.52 -3.07 -23.41
N ARG A 168 8.90 -4.24 -23.19
CA ARG A 168 7.68 -4.66 -23.89
C ARG A 168 6.50 -4.69 -22.91
N PRO A 169 5.70 -3.62 -22.84
CA PRO A 169 4.62 -3.49 -21.86
C PRO A 169 3.45 -4.45 -22.17
N VAL A 170 2.60 -4.68 -21.17
CA VAL A 170 1.38 -5.51 -21.27
C VAL A 170 0.20 -4.68 -20.81
N PRO A 171 -0.89 -4.62 -21.59
CA PRO A 171 -2.04 -3.81 -21.24
C PRO A 171 -2.65 -4.26 -19.92
N ILE A 172 -3.03 -3.27 -19.10
CA ILE A 172 -3.64 -3.46 -17.78
C ILE A 172 -5.15 -3.33 -17.93
N ARG A 173 -5.88 -4.44 -17.71
CA ARG A 173 -7.35 -4.47 -17.72
C ARG A 173 -7.93 -4.75 -16.33
N ALA A 174 -7.15 -5.36 -15.46
CA ALA A 174 -7.50 -5.66 -14.08
C ALA A 174 -6.31 -5.42 -13.13
N ALA A 175 -6.59 -5.38 -11.82
CA ALA A 175 -5.59 -5.25 -10.77
C ALA A 175 -4.46 -6.30 -10.88
N ARG A 176 -4.79 -7.54 -11.28
CA ARG A 176 -3.81 -8.61 -11.50
C ARG A 176 -2.86 -8.31 -12.66
N ASP A 177 -3.34 -7.62 -13.69
CA ASP A 177 -2.51 -7.24 -14.83
C ASP A 177 -1.51 -6.16 -14.43
N ALA A 178 -1.89 -5.25 -13.51
CA ALA A 178 -0.98 -4.27 -12.95
C ALA A 178 0.19 -4.92 -12.20
N VAL A 179 -0.08 -5.94 -11.37
CA VAL A 179 0.96 -6.71 -10.69
C VAL A 179 1.85 -7.45 -11.71
N THR A 180 1.25 -8.00 -12.76
CA THR A 180 1.99 -8.68 -13.83
C THR A 180 2.88 -7.71 -14.62
N ALA A 181 2.39 -6.50 -14.90
CA ALA A 181 3.16 -5.44 -15.56
C ALA A 181 4.35 -4.99 -14.70
N ALA A 182 4.12 -4.74 -13.41
CA ALA A 182 5.18 -4.41 -12.46
C ALA A 182 6.24 -5.53 -12.36
N ALA A 183 5.82 -6.80 -12.31
CA ALA A 183 6.74 -7.93 -12.28
C ALA A 183 7.61 -8.03 -13.54
N ARG A 184 7.03 -7.76 -14.73
CA ARG A 184 7.79 -7.72 -15.99
C ARG A 184 8.77 -6.55 -16.00
N TYR A 185 8.37 -5.39 -15.48
CA TYR A 185 9.24 -4.23 -15.38
C TYR A 185 10.44 -4.48 -14.46
N LEU A 186 10.22 -5.10 -13.30
CA LEU A 186 11.30 -5.47 -12.38
C LEU A 186 12.25 -6.51 -12.98
N ARG A 187 11.73 -7.52 -13.69
CA ARG A 187 12.59 -8.49 -14.41
C ARG A 187 13.40 -7.82 -15.50
N TRP A 188 12.80 -6.85 -16.20
CA TRP A 188 13.49 -6.04 -17.21
C TRP A 188 14.59 -5.15 -16.60
N LEU A 189 14.39 -4.64 -15.38
CA LEU A 189 15.42 -3.94 -14.61
C LEU A 189 16.60 -4.83 -14.18
N GLY A 190 16.43 -6.15 -14.23
CA GLY A 190 17.46 -7.14 -13.88
C GLY A 190 17.18 -7.93 -12.62
N PHE A 191 16.07 -7.67 -11.91
CA PHE A 191 15.70 -8.43 -10.71
C PHE A 191 15.31 -9.86 -11.08
N GLN A 192 16.03 -10.82 -10.52
CA GLN A 192 15.80 -12.25 -10.75
C GLN A 192 14.73 -12.79 -9.80
N GLU A 193 14.04 -13.84 -10.24
CA GLU A 193 13.05 -14.56 -9.43
C GLU A 193 11.99 -13.65 -8.78
N VAL A 194 11.43 -12.72 -9.56
CA VAL A 194 10.27 -11.93 -9.11
C VAL A 194 9.08 -12.87 -8.91
N VAL A 195 8.78 -13.18 -7.65
CA VAL A 195 7.68 -14.05 -7.22
C VAL A 195 6.58 -13.17 -6.62
N GLN A 196 5.34 -13.47 -7.00
CA GLN A 196 4.17 -12.98 -6.28
C GLN A 196 3.95 -13.92 -5.08
N PRO A 197 4.05 -13.44 -3.83
CA PRO A 197 3.73 -14.25 -2.66
C PRO A 197 2.29 -14.75 -2.78
N GLU A 198 2.06 -16.05 -2.54
CA GLU A 198 0.69 -16.59 -2.49
C GLU A 198 -0.14 -15.90 -1.40
N GLU A 199 0.48 -15.56 -0.27
CA GLU A 199 -0.16 -14.84 0.84
C GLU A 199 0.09 -13.33 0.71
N ARG A 200 -0.92 -12.54 0.35
CA ARG A 200 -0.82 -11.07 0.49
C ARG A 200 -0.69 -10.75 1.98
N THR A 201 0.50 -10.32 2.39
CA THR A 201 0.71 -9.84 3.75
C THR A 201 -0.18 -8.61 3.98
N ALA A 202 -0.69 -8.41 5.20
CA ALA A 202 -1.49 -7.24 5.57
C ALA A 202 -0.79 -5.88 5.28
N SER A 203 0.53 -5.91 5.03
CA SER A 203 1.33 -4.77 4.59
C SER A 203 1.19 -4.41 3.10
N GLY A 204 0.47 -5.20 2.30
CA GLY A 204 0.23 -4.91 0.87
C GLY A 204 1.40 -5.23 -0.06
N ILE A 205 2.33 -6.11 0.35
CA ILE A 205 3.44 -6.53 -0.53
C ILE A 205 2.91 -7.50 -1.59
N ASP A 206 3.06 -7.13 -2.86
CA ASP A 206 2.57 -7.92 -4.00
C ASP A 206 3.67 -8.71 -4.70
N LEU A 207 4.93 -8.27 -4.62
CA LEU A 207 6.06 -8.86 -5.31
C LEU A 207 7.30 -8.93 -4.41
N ARG A 208 8.06 -10.02 -4.52
CA ARG A 208 9.35 -10.21 -3.87
C ARG A 208 10.38 -10.68 -4.90
N ALA A 209 11.60 -10.18 -4.78
CA ALA A 209 12.76 -10.69 -5.50
C ALA A 209 13.97 -10.66 -4.56
N LEU A 210 15.11 -11.19 -5.01
CA LEU A 210 16.33 -11.16 -4.21
C LEU A 210 16.70 -9.70 -3.87
N GLY A 211 16.66 -9.34 -2.59
CA GLY A 211 16.96 -7.99 -2.10
C GLY A 211 15.88 -6.93 -2.36
N LEU A 212 14.67 -7.31 -2.83
CA LEU A 212 13.62 -6.38 -3.21
C LEU A 212 12.24 -6.84 -2.70
N VAL A 213 11.48 -5.89 -2.15
CA VAL A 213 10.03 -6.01 -1.97
C VAL A 213 9.35 -4.91 -2.76
N ALA A 214 8.27 -5.26 -3.46
CA ALA A 214 7.48 -4.29 -4.19
C ALA A 214 5.98 -4.42 -3.92
N GLN A 215 5.32 -3.26 -3.89
CA GLN A 215 3.88 -3.13 -3.77
C GLN A 215 3.32 -2.47 -5.02
N VAL A 216 2.12 -2.86 -5.40
CA VAL A 216 1.40 -2.34 -6.56
C VAL A 216 0.03 -1.86 -6.10
N ASP A 217 -0.24 -0.56 -6.26
CA ASP A 217 -1.54 0.03 -6.00
C ASP A 217 -2.33 0.19 -7.31
N PRO A 218 -3.29 -0.72 -7.61
CA PRO A 218 -4.10 -0.63 -8.81
C PRO A 218 -5.32 0.30 -8.64
N THR A 219 -5.43 1.03 -7.53
CA THR A 219 -6.59 1.87 -7.29
C THR A 219 -6.54 3.16 -8.12
N THR A 220 -7.70 3.80 -8.25
CA THR A 220 -7.84 5.11 -8.90
C THR A 220 -7.57 6.28 -7.95
N ARG A 221 -7.11 6.01 -6.72
CA ARG A 221 -6.80 7.03 -5.72
C ARG A 221 -5.29 7.20 -5.57
N PRO A 222 -4.79 8.43 -5.39
CA PRO A 222 -3.38 8.63 -5.13
C PRO A 222 -2.92 7.90 -3.88
N VAL A 223 -1.76 7.26 -3.98
CA VAL A 223 -1.07 6.62 -2.85
C VAL A 223 -0.80 7.67 -1.77
N THR A 224 -1.09 7.31 -0.52
CA THR A 224 -0.91 8.17 0.63
C THR A 224 0.49 8.04 1.24
N LEU A 225 0.89 9.05 2.02
CA LEU A 225 2.12 9.05 2.81
C LEU A 225 2.26 7.77 3.66
N ARG A 226 1.16 7.37 4.33
CA ARG A 226 1.14 6.21 5.21
C ARG A 226 1.47 4.91 4.48
N ALA A 227 1.02 4.76 3.24
CA ALA A 227 1.32 3.57 2.43
C ALA A 227 2.82 3.47 2.12
N VAL A 228 3.47 4.58 1.79
CA VAL A 228 4.94 4.62 1.57
C VAL A 228 5.69 4.24 2.84
N GLU A 229 5.32 4.79 4.00
CA GLU A 229 5.96 4.48 5.27
C GLU A 229 5.78 3.00 5.67
N CYS A 230 4.58 2.46 5.50
CA CYS A 230 4.30 1.05 5.79
C CYS A 230 5.13 0.11 4.90
N LEU A 231 5.23 0.41 3.61
CA LEU A 231 6.07 -0.36 2.69
C LEU A 231 7.54 -0.29 3.12
N TRP A 232 8.07 0.91 3.38
CA TRP A 232 9.46 1.10 3.79
C TRP A 232 9.81 0.34 5.06
N LEU A 233 8.95 0.39 6.09
CA LEU A 233 9.13 -0.39 7.33
C LEU A 233 9.14 -1.89 7.05
N SER A 234 8.30 -2.37 6.12
CA SER A 234 8.26 -3.78 5.74
C SER A 234 9.52 -4.23 5.00
N GLY A 235 10.08 -3.37 4.14
CA GLY A 235 11.36 -3.60 3.47
C GLY A 235 12.52 -3.62 4.46
N LEU A 236 12.59 -2.66 5.38
CA LEU A 236 13.59 -2.65 6.45
C LEU A 236 13.55 -3.92 7.30
N SER A 237 12.35 -4.36 7.70
CA SER A 237 12.17 -5.61 8.45
C SER A 237 12.64 -6.85 7.69
N SER A 238 12.61 -6.81 6.36
CA SER A 238 13.04 -7.91 5.49
C SER A 238 14.45 -7.69 4.93
N SER A 239 15.16 -6.66 5.39
CA SER A 239 16.46 -6.20 4.85
C SER A 239 16.47 -6.10 3.32
N ALA A 240 15.37 -5.61 2.74
CA ALA A 240 15.13 -5.53 1.31
C ALA A 240 14.78 -4.10 0.88
N ARG A 241 15.19 -3.73 -0.34
CA ARG A 241 14.83 -2.46 -0.94
C ARG A 241 13.33 -2.46 -1.25
N SER A 242 12.66 -1.36 -0.92
CA SER A 242 11.22 -1.18 -1.13
C SER A 242 10.94 -0.42 -2.41
N VAL A 243 10.05 -0.91 -3.28
CA VAL A 243 9.60 -0.22 -4.51
C VAL A 243 8.08 -0.17 -4.56
N LEU A 244 7.51 0.96 -4.99
CA LEU A 244 6.07 1.13 -5.08
C LEU A 244 5.65 1.49 -6.50
N PHE A 245 4.63 0.81 -7.01
CA PHE A 245 3.98 1.10 -8.28
C PHE A 245 2.54 1.59 -8.02
N SER A 246 2.06 2.57 -8.78
CA SER A 246 0.68 3.05 -8.69
C SER A 246 0.09 3.36 -10.06
N LEU A 247 -1.21 3.09 -10.26
CA LEU A 247 -1.95 3.55 -11.44
C LEU A 247 -2.40 5.02 -11.32
N ALA A 248 -2.76 5.47 -10.12
CA ALA A 248 -3.28 6.82 -9.88
C ALA A 248 -2.23 7.83 -9.41
N GLY A 249 -0.99 7.38 -9.20
CA GLY A 249 0.11 8.22 -8.72
C GLY A 249 0.11 8.42 -7.22
N TYR A 250 0.73 9.51 -6.78
CA TYR A 250 1.12 9.73 -5.38
C TYR A 250 0.71 11.12 -4.92
N SER A 251 0.35 11.26 -3.65
CA SER A 251 0.24 12.59 -3.05
C SER A 251 1.61 13.28 -3.00
N ALA A 252 1.63 14.62 -2.94
CA ALA A 252 2.87 15.38 -2.86
C ALA A 252 3.72 14.96 -1.64
N ASP A 253 3.07 14.79 -0.49
CA ASP A 253 3.73 14.37 0.75
C ASP A 253 4.31 12.95 0.64
N ALA A 254 3.62 12.04 -0.05
CA ALA A 254 4.11 10.68 -0.28
C ALA A 254 5.39 10.69 -1.15
N ARG A 255 5.44 11.56 -2.17
CA ARG A 255 6.58 11.71 -3.06
C ARG A 255 7.79 12.31 -2.33
N ALA A 256 7.58 13.40 -1.61
CA ALA A 256 8.62 14.04 -0.78
C ALA A 256 9.17 13.08 0.27
N ARG A 257 8.31 12.30 0.93
CA ARG A 257 8.77 11.31 1.91
C ARG A 257 9.52 10.16 1.26
N ALA A 258 9.08 9.67 0.11
CA ALA A 258 9.78 8.61 -0.61
C ALA A 258 11.19 9.01 -1.02
N ASP A 259 11.40 10.27 -1.42
CA ASP A 259 12.74 10.80 -1.69
C ASP A 259 13.63 10.77 -0.44
N GLY A 260 13.11 11.23 0.70
CA GLY A 260 13.85 11.18 1.97
C GLY A 260 14.13 9.76 2.49
N LEU A 261 13.32 8.78 2.11
CA LEU A 261 13.48 7.37 2.51
C LEU A 261 14.23 6.51 1.46
N GLY A 262 14.55 7.08 0.29
CA GLY A 262 15.18 6.35 -0.81
C GLY A 262 14.28 5.29 -1.47
N VAL A 263 12.95 5.43 -1.38
CA VAL A 263 11.97 4.49 -1.94
C VAL A 263 11.67 4.87 -3.41
N PRO A 264 11.99 4.01 -4.39
CA PRO A 264 11.62 4.23 -5.79
C PRO A 264 10.11 4.18 -5.99
N LEU A 265 9.57 5.21 -6.62
CA LEU A 265 8.16 5.34 -7.00
C LEU A 265 8.00 5.28 -8.52
N PHE A 266 7.04 4.48 -8.99
CA PHE A 266 6.72 4.35 -10.41
C PHE A 266 5.22 4.53 -10.65
N VAL A 267 4.85 5.31 -11.66
CA VAL A 267 3.48 5.37 -12.14
C VAL A 267 3.34 4.45 -13.35
N MET A 268 2.34 3.57 -13.31
CA MET A 268 2.03 2.71 -14.45
C MET A 268 0.84 3.26 -15.22
N ASP A 269 0.95 3.28 -16.54
CA ASP A 269 -0.19 3.56 -17.41
C ASP A 269 -1.00 2.29 -17.71
N LEU A 270 -2.16 2.43 -18.35
CA LEU A 270 -2.98 1.28 -18.75
C LEU A 270 -2.35 0.44 -19.89
N THR A 271 -1.26 0.92 -20.50
CA THR A 271 -0.50 0.13 -21.47
C THR A 271 0.46 -0.84 -20.79
N GLY A 272 0.75 -0.61 -19.50
CA GLY A 272 1.69 -1.38 -18.68
C GLY A 272 3.10 -0.80 -18.65
N ALA A 273 3.32 0.40 -19.20
CA ALA A 273 4.59 1.12 -19.09
C ALA A 273 4.70 1.75 -17.70
N ALA A 274 5.88 1.65 -17.08
CA ALA A 274 6.16 2.24 -15.78
C ALA A 274 7.12 3.43 -15.93
N GLU A 275 6.68 4.60 -15.47
CA GLU A 275 7.46 5.83 -15.48
C GLU A 275 8.03 6.15 -14.08
N PRO A 276 9.34 6.44 -13.96
CA PRO A 276 9.95 6.81 -12.69
C PRO A 276 9.53 8.22 -12.30
N VAL A 277 8.94 8.36 -11.11
CA VAL A 277 8.40 9.66 -10.68
C VAL A 277 9.25 10.38 -9.65
N ASN A 278 10.28 9.76 -9.08
CA ASN A 278 11.14 10.39 -8.08
C ASN A 278 12.63 10.07 -8.33
N GLY A 279 13.54 10.70 -7.58
CA GLY A 279 14.98 10.54 -7.77
C GLY A 279 15.42 9.08 -7.68
N PRO A 280 15.13 8.38 -6.56
CA PRO A 280 15.43 6.95 -6.39
C PRO A 280 14.89 6.05 -7.51
N ALA A 281 13.75 6.37 -8.13
CA ALA A 281 13.23 5.62 -9.27
C ALA A 281 13.98 5.87 -10.57
N LYS A 282 14.43 7.10 -10.81
CA LYS A 282 15.27 7.41 -11.98
C LYS A 282 16.63 6.72 -11.85
N ASP A 283 17.19 6.70 -10.65
CA ASP A 283 18.44 6.00 -10.36
C ASP A 283 18.26 4.50 -10.61
N LEU A 284 17.21 3.89 -10.04
CA LEU A 284 16.93 2.46 -10.26
C LEU A 284 16.66 2.14 -11.74
N ALA A 285 15.95 3.01 -12.45
CA ALA A 285 15.67 2.82 -13.87
C ALA A 285 16.95 2.86 -14.73
N SER A 286 17.91 3.73 -14.38
CA SER A 286 19.17 3.87 -15.10
C SER A 286 20.21 2.80 -14.71
N SER A 287 20.36 2.48 -13.43
CA SER A 287 21.34 1.49 -12.93
C SER A 287 20.89 0.05 -13.17
N GLY A 288 19.58 -0.23 -13.05
CA GLY A 288 19.10 -1.60 -12.89
C GLY A 288 19.27 -2.15 -11.49
N ALA A 289 19.00 -3.46 -11.35
CA ALA A 289 19.10 -4.23 -10.11
C ALA A 289 20.52 -4.24 -9.51
#